data_AF-A0A9E5PYV2-F1
#
_entry.id   AF-A0A9E5PYV2-F1
#
_cell.length_a   1.000
_cell.length_b   1.000
_cell.length_c   1.000
_cell.angle_alpha   90.00
_cell.angle_beta   90.00
_cell.angle_gamma   90.00
#
_symmetry.space_group_name_H-M   'P 1'
#
loop_
_entity.id
_entity.type
_entity.pdbx_description
1 polymer ?
#
loop_
_entity_poly.entity_id
_entity_poly.type
_entity_poly.pdbx_seq_one_letter_code
_entity_poly.pdbx_strand_id
1 'polypeptide(L)' 'MNELEVRIVHLEPMRVASVHALSASPEHDAWEKLVAWAKPKGLLDDLKTHRVFGFNNPDPSPGSPNYGYEFWILVGPEV' A
#
# COMPACT_ATOMS: atom_id res chain seq x y z
N MET A 1 -2.91 11.09 -28.77
CA MET A 1 -2.75 10.24 -27.58
C MET A 1 -1.26 10.17 -27.33
N ASN A 2 -0.76 10.70 -26.22
CA ASN A 2 0.65 10.47 -25.87
C ASN A 2 0.79 9.00 -25.47
N GLU A 3 1.83 8.33 -25.96
CA GLU A 3 2.15 6.97 -25.53
C GLU A 3 2.54 6.98 -24.05
N LEU A 4 2.00 6.03 -23.29
CA LEU A 4 2.35 5.85 -21.88
C LEU A 4 3.72 5.20 -21.79
N GLU A 5 4.62 5.78 -21.01
CA GLU A 5 5.90 5.15 -20.70
C GLU A 5 5.67 4.01 -19.68
N VAL A 6 5.56 2.78 -20.20
CA VAL A 6 5.35 1.58 -19.40
C VAL A 6 6.59 0.70 -19.44
N ARG A 7 7.00 0.20 -18.27
CA ARG A 7 8.16 -0.68 -18.11
C ARG A 7 7.81 -1.92 -17.29
N ILE A 8 8.40 -3.06 -17.66
CA ILE A 8 8.38 -4.28 -16.84
C ILE A 8 9.56 -4.19 -15.87
N VAL A 9 9.27 -4.33 -14.58
CA VAL A 9 10.28 -4.23 -13.51
C VAL A 9 10.27 -5.52 -12.70
N HIS A 10 11.45 -6.09 -12.46
CA HIS A 10 11.61 -7.17 -11.50
C HIS A 10 11.69 -6.59 -10.09
N LEU A 11 10.88 -7.12 -9.18
CA LEU A 11 10.90 -6.78 -7.77
C LEU A 11 11.60 -7.90 -7.01
N GLU A 12 12.76 -7.60 -6.43
CA GLU A 12 13.46 -8.53 -5.54
C GLU A 12 12.61 -8.90 -4.32
N PRO A 13 12.85 -10.07 -3.69
CA PRO A 13 12.22 -10.42 -2.42
C PRO A 13 12.39 -9.31 -1.39
N MET A 14 11.31 -9.01 -0.67
CA MET A 14 11.25 -7.92 0.29
C MET A 14 10.48 -8.33 1.53
N ARG A 15 10.89 -7.81 2.68
CA ARG A 15 10.10 -7.88 3.92
C ARG A 15 9.18 -6.67 3.96
N VAL A 16 7.90 -6.91 4.17
CA VAL A 16 6.88 -5.85 4.21
C VAL A 16 6.00 -5.97 5.44
N ALA A 17 5.50 -4.84 5.92
CA ALA A 17 4.30 -4.81 6.74
C ALA A 17 3.08 -4.54 5.84
N SER A 18 2.04 -5.35 5.99
CA SER A 18 0.78 -5.22 5.24
C SER A 18 -0.32 -4.60 6.10
N VAL A 19 -1.05 -3.64 5.53
CA VAL A 19 -2.22 -3.05 6.16
C VAL A 19 -3.39 -3.12 5.19
N HIS A 20 -4.46 -3.78 5.62
CA HIS A 20 -5.66 -4.00 4.82
C HIS A 20 -6.88 -3.31 5.42
N ALA A 21 -7.76 -2.82 4.56
CA ALA A 21 -9.09 -2.38 4.93
C ALA A 21 -10.13 -2.87 3.92
N LEU A 22 -11.33 -3.16 4.42
CA LEU A 22 -12.51 -3.47 3.62
C LEU A 22 -13.63 -2.51 4.05
N SER A 23 -13.99 -1.57 3.19
CA SER A 23 -15.00 -0.55 3.47
C SER A 23 -15.43 0.15 2.19
N ALA A 24 -16.23 1.21 2.32
CA ALA A 24 -16.58 2.10 1.21
C ALA A 24 -15.47 3.12 0.87
N SER A 25 -14.43 3.21 1.71
CA SER A 25 -13.28 4.10 1.56
C SER A 25 -11.96 3.41 1.97
N PRO A 26 -11.67 2.20 1.46
CA PRO A 26 -10.64 1.33 2.02
C PRO A 26 -9.22 1.91 1.84
N GLU A 27 -8.96 2.72 0.82
CA GLU A 27 -7.69 3.45 0.65
C GLU A 27 -7.43 4.40 1.82
N HIS A 28 -8.46 5.17 2.21
CA HIS A 28 -8.34 6.11 3.32
C HIS A 28 -8.16 5.34 4.64
N ASP A 29 -9.01 4.35 4.88
CA ASP A 29 -9.01 3.58 6.12
C ASP A 29 -7.71 2.78 6.29
N ALA A 30 -7.18 2.18 5.21
CA ALA A 30 -5.90 1.48 5.25
C ALA A 30 -4.72 2.46 5.42
N TRP A 31 -4.79 3.64 4.80
CA TRP A 31 -3.75 4.66 4.93
C TRP A 31 -3.68 5.22 6.35
N GLU A 32 -4.81 5.52 6.99
CA GLU A 32 -4.84 6.00 8.37
C GLU A 32 -4.22 4.99 9.33
N LYS A 33 -4.55 3.71 9.18
CA LYS A 33 -3.95 2.61 9.95
C LYS A 33 -2.44 2.52 9.72
N LEU A 34 -1.99 2.61 8.45
CA LEU A 34 -0.57 2.60 8.12
C LEU A 34 0.16 3.78 8.76
N VAL A 35 -0.37 5.00 8.62
CA VAL A 35 0.24 6.21 9.19
C VAL A 35 0.33 6.12 10.70
N ALA A 36 -0.73 5.69 11.38
CA ALA A 36 -0.75 5.56 12.84
C ALA A 36 0.35 4.62 13.36
N TRP A 37 0.67 3.56 12.62
CA TRP A 37 1.70 2.60 12.98
C TRP A 37 3.11 2.97 12.50
N ALA A 38 3.25 3.44 11.26
CA ALA A 38 4.52 3.67 10.58
C ALA A 38 5.17 5.01 10.95
N LYS A 39 4.36 6.07 11.11
CA LYS A 39 4.86 7.42 11.42
C LYS A 39 5.67 7.48 12.72
N PRO A 40 5.22 6.95 13.88
CA PRO A 40 6.02 6.98 15.10
C PRO A 40 7.31 6.13 15.02
N LYS A 41 7.46 5.28 14.00
CA LYS A 41 8.65 4.48 13.74
C LYS A 41 9.62 5.14 12.75
N GLY A 42 9.28 6.33 12.24
CA GLY A 42 10.07 7.02 11.20
C GLY A 42 10.05 6.36 9.83
N LEU A 43 9.22 5.33 9.62
CA LEU A 43 9.16 4.58 8.35
C LEU A 43 8.60 5.43 7.20
N LEU A 44 7.91 6.53 7.49
CA LEU A 44 7.39 7.46 6.49
C LEU A 44 8.32 8.64 6.19
N ASP A 45 9.47 8.74 6.87
CA ASP A 45 10.40 9.86 6.70
C ASP A 45 11.26 9.71 5.43
N ASP A 46 11.47 8.47 4.97
CA ASP A 46 12.15 8.16 3.71
C ASP A 46 11.44 7.03 2.94
N LEU A 47 10.60 7.43 2.00
CA LEU A 47 9.85 6.52 1.11
C LEU A 47 10.71 5.90 -0.01
N LYS A 48 11.97 6.32 -0.19
CA LYS A 48 12.90 5.63 -1.10
C LYS A 48 13.38 4.33 -0.46
N THR A 49 13.67 4.37 0.83
CA THR A 49 14.06 3.20 1.63
C THR A 49 12.83 2.36 2.00
N HIS A 50 11.78 3.00 2.51
CA HIS A 50 10.54 2.33 2.93
C HIS A 50 9.44 2.54 1.89
N ARG A 51 9.67 2.00 0.69
CA ARG A 51 8.72 2.15 -0.42
C ARG A 51 7.36 1.57 -0.04
N VAL A 52 6.31 2.32 -0.38
CA VAL A 52 4.91 1.92 -0.17
C VAL A 52 4.29 1.47 -1.50
N PHE A 53 3.60 0.34 -1.48
CA PHE A 53 2.77 -0.15 -2.57
C PHE A 53 1.32 -0.14 -2.13
N GLY A 54 0.41 0.23 -3.02
CA GLY A 54 -1.03 0.19 -2.79
C GLY A 54 -1.73 -0.53 -3.94
N PHE A 55 -2.68 -1.39 -3.63
CA PHE A 55 -3.47 -2.12 -4.61
C PHE A 55 -4.81 -2.58 -4.03
N ASN A 56 -5.78 -2.82 -4.90
CA ASN A 56 -7.06 -3.37 -4.50
C ASN A 56 -6.91 -4.83 -4.07
N ASN A 57 -7.61 -5.23 -3.02
CA ASN A 57 -7.66 -6.61 -2.56
C ASN A 57 -8.88 -6.85 -1.62
N PRO A 58 -10.06 -7.30 -2.09
CA PRO A 58 -10.42 -7.56 -3.47
C PRO A 58 -10.74 -6.27 -4.25
N ASP A 59 -10.77 -6.39 -5.57
CA ASP A 59 -11.23 -5.34 -6.48
C ASP A 59 -12.67 -4.88 -6.21
N PRO A 60 -13.00 -3.62 -6.55
CA PRO A 60 -14.37 -3.14 -6.62
C PRO A 60 -15.23 -4.07 -7.49
N SER A 61 -16.44 -4.36 -7.02
CA SER A 61 -17.41 -5.18 -7.74
C SER A 61 -18.73 -4.44 -7.93
N PRO A 62 -19.42 -4.60 -9.08
CA PRO A 62 -20.71 -3.96 -9.31
C PRO A 62 -21.73 -4.29 -8.21
N GLY A 63 -22.41 -3.27 -7.69
CA GLY A 63 -23.47 -3.42 -6.69
C GLY A 63 -22.98 -3.53 -5.24
N SER A 64 -21.67 -3.58 -4.99
CA SER A 64 -21.10 -3.44 -3.65
C SER A 64 -20.52 -2.04 -3.47
N PRO A 65 -20.95 -1.27 -2.46
CA PRO A 65 -20.24 -0.04 -2.10
C PRO A 65 -18.89 -0.35 -1.43
N ASN A 66 -18.71 -1.56 -0.91
CA ASN A 66 -17.49 -1.95 -0.21
C ASN A 66 -16.54 -2.74 -1.13
N TYR A 67 -15.25 -2.44 -1.01
CA TYR A 67 -14.15 -3.16 -1.64
C TYR A 67 -12.94 -3.14 -0.71
N GLY A 68 -11.88 -3.85 -1.09
CA GLY A 68 -10.68 -3.94 -0.26
C GLY A 68 -9.52 -3.19 -0.86
N TYR A 69 -8.69 -2.63 0.02
CA TYR A 69 -7.44 -1.99 -0.36
C TYR A 69 -6.35 -2.37 0.63
N GLU A 70 -5.16 -2.62 0.10
CA GLU A 70 -4.01 -3.05 0.87
C GLU A 70 -2.82 -2.15 0.58
N PHE A 71 -2.14 -1.73 1.65
CA PHE A 71 -0.83 -1.11 1.57
C PHE A 71 0.24 -2.06 2.07
N TRP A 72 1.35 -2.16 1.32
CA TRP A 72 2.59 -2.75 1.78
C TRP A 72 3.63 -1.66 1.95
N ILE A 73 4.33 -1.64 3.09
CA ILE A 73 5.52 -0.82 3.30
C ILE A 73 6.73 -1.72 3.50
N LEU A 74 7.83 -1.44 2.80
CA LEU A 74 9.11 -2.11 3.04
C LEU A 74 9.57 -1.86 4.48
N VAL A 75 10.05 -2.91 5.14
CA VAL A 75 10.60 -2.84 6.51
C VAL A 75 11.90 -3.62 6.62
N GLY A 76 12.82 -3.13 7.44
CA GLY A 76 14.04 -3.84 7.76
C GLY A 76 13.83 -4.92 8.85
N PRO A 77 14.89 -5.66 9.23
CA PRO A 77 14.84 -6.70 10.26
C PRO A 77 14.51 -6.17 11.67
N GLU A 78 14.64 -4.88 11.91
CA GLU A 78 14.39 -4.20 13.19
C GLU A 78 12.92 -4.04 13.55
N VAL A 79 12.02 -4.22 12.57
CA VAL A 79 10.56 -4.17 12.76
C VAL A 79 9.99 -5.49 13.26
#